data_AF-A0A923R4S7-F1
#
_entry.id   AF-A0A923R4S7-F1
#
_cell.length_a   1.000
_cell.length_b   1.000
_cell.length_c   1.000
_cell.angle_alpha   90.00
_cell.angle_beta   90.00
_cell.angle_gamma   90.00
#
_symmetry.space_group_name_H-M   'P 1'
#
loop_
_entity.id
_entity.type
_entity.pdbx_description
1 polymer ?
#
loop_
_entity_poly.entity_id
_entity_poly.type
_entity_poly.pdbx_seq_one_letter_code
_entity_poly.pdbx_strand_id
1 'polypeptide(L)'
;MISKFLALFLLGISFAQAMPAQVVLIRHAEKPASGDELSRLGEERAKALVHYLATNFDVNLYGPISAIFAAKPPSSHGSMRSIETVTPYARAMGLQINVRFDKYDLKKMVKQIEDDSTLNGKTVLICFDHDSLWEIADDFGLDSPLWDKKSYDRTWLITFLDGRPKLRDLPQHVLPGDSPAAGNTYH
;
A
#
# COMPACT_ATOMS: atom_id res chain seq x y z
N MET A 1 64.48 -4.33 9.73
CA MET A 1 63.39 -4.92 8.92
C MET A 1 62.05 -4.45 9.50
N ILE A 2 61.45 -3.40 8.94
CA ILE A 2 60.16 -2.87 9.40
C ILE A 2 59.12 -3.35 8.38
N SER A 3 58.31 -4.32 8.78
CA SER A 3 57.22 -4.84 7.95
C SER A 3 56.06 -3.84 8.00
N LYS A 4 55.72 -3.24 6.85
CA LYS A 4 54.55 -2.38 6.70
C LYS A 4 53.32 -3.27 6.50
N PHE A 5 52.43 -3.34 7.50
CA PHE A 5 51.08 -3.88 7.29
C PHE A 5 50.22 -2.82 6.62
N LEU A 6 49.77 -3.10 5.40
CA LEU A 6 48.77 -2.30 4.69
C LEU A 6 47.39 -2.85 5.05
N ALA A 7 46.66 -2.15 5.92
CA ALA A 7 45.26 -2.47 6.22
C ALA A 7 44.38 -1.93 5.09
N LEU A 8 43.78 -2.84 4.31
CA LEU A 8 42.82 -2.50 3.27
C LEU A 8 41.44 -2.34 3.92
N PHE A 9 41.02 -1.09 4.16
CA PHE A 9 39.64 -0.78 4.53
C PHE A 9 38.75 -0.96 3.30
N LEU A 10 38.01 -2.07 3.25
CA LEU A 10 36.86 -2.19 2.35
C LEU A 10 35.76 -1.26 2.88
N LEU A 11 35.67 -0.04 2.35
CA LEU A 11 34.43 0.74 2.47
C LEU A 11 33.34 -0.06 1.75
N GLY A 12 32.46 -0.71 2.52
CA GLY A 12 31.22 -1.25 1.99
C GLY A 12 30.43 -0.10 1.39
N ILE A 13 30.28 -0.09 0.07
CA ILE A 13 29.37 0.84 -0.61
C ILE A 13 27.96 0.34 -0.29
N SER A 14 27.36 0.88 0.78
CA SER A 14 25.93 0.75 1.01
C SER A 14 25.22 1.52 -0.10
N PHE A 15 24.77 0.83 -1.13
CA PHE A 15 23.77 1.38 -2.03
C PHE A 15 22.51 1.61 -1.18
N ALA A 16 22.21 2.87 -0.88
CA ALA A 16 20.92 3.21 -0.30
C ALA A 16 19.86 2.78 -1.32
N GLN A 17 19.12 1.70 -1.01
CA GLN A 17 17.96 1.34 -1.82
C GLN A 17 16.97 2.49 -1.73
N ALA A 18 16.52 2.95 -2.89
CA ALA A 18 15.60 4.06 -3.01
C ALA A 18 14.19 3.60 -2.64
N MET A 19 13.84 3.62 -1.36
CA MET A 19 12.55 3.12 -0.90
C MET A 19 11.51 4.25 -0.75
N PRO A 20 10.22 3.95 -0.93
CA PRO A 20 9.17 4.87 -0.50
C PRO A 20 9.33 5.18 1.00
N ALA A 21 8.97 6.40 1.42
CA ALA A 21 8.90 6.70 2.85
C ALA A 21 7.73 5.97 3.52
N GLN A 22 6.66 5.79 2.75
CA GLN A 22 5.43 5.18 3.22
C GLN A 22 4.69 4.43 2.12
N VAL A 23 4.13 3.27 2.48
CA VAL A 23 3.16 2.55 1.67
C VAL A 23 1.82 2.52 2.41
N VAL A 24 0.77 2.93 1.71
CA VAL A 24 -0.62 2.96 2.17
C VAL A 24 -1.32 1.78 1.52
N LEU A 25 -1.67 0.78 2.30
CA LEU A 25 -2.40 -0.40 1.87
C LEU A 25 -3.87 -0.25 2.23
N ILE A 26 -4.75 -0.41 1.23
CA ILE A 26 -6.19 -0.50 1.45
C ILE A 26 -6.76 -1.70 0.71
N ARG A 27 -7.82 -2.28 1.26
CA ARG A 27 -8.62 -3.26 0.54
C ARG A 27 -9.54 -2.56 -0.45
N HIS A 28 -9.88 -3.24 -1.55
CA HIS A 28 -11.03 -2.84 -2.35
C HIS A 28 -12.28 -2.65 -1.47
N ALA A 29 -13.13 -1.69 -1.80
CA ALA A 29 -14.35 -1.39 -1.07
C ALA A 29 -15.42 -2.51 -1.24
N GLU A 30 -16.55 -2.37 -0.56
CA GLU A 30 -17.55 -3.41 -0.37
C GLU A 30 -18.03 -4.04 -1.68
N LYS A 31 -18.04 -5.37 -1.72
CA LYS A 31 -18.53 -6.15 -2.87
C LYS A 31 -20.00 -6.56 -2.70
N PRO A 32 -20.75 -6.72 -3.81
CA PRO A 32 -22.07 -7.34 -3.78
C PRO A 32 -21.97 -8.84 -3.47
N ALA A 33 -23.12 -9.50 -3.30
CA ALA A 33 -23.18 -10.95 -3.14
C ALA A 33 -22.67 -11.69 -4.39
N SER A 34 -22.83 -11.10 -5.57
CA SER A 34 -22.38 -11.60 -6.87
C SER A 34 -22.02 -10.46 -7.81
N GLY A 35 -21.09 -10.69 -8.73
CA GLY A 35 -20.58 -9.69 -9.69
C GLY A 35 -19.07 -9.48 -9.53
N ASP A 36 -18.51 -8.57 -10.32
CA ASP A 36 -17.07 -8.25 -10.32
C ASP A 36 -16.79 -6.79 -9.93
N GLU A 37 -17.84 -6.02 -9.73
CA GLU A 37 -17.82 -4.59 -9.41
C GLU A 37 -18.05 -4.35 -7.91
N LEU A 38 -17.88 -3.09 -7.49
CA LEU A 38 -18.28 -2.60 -6.18
C LEU A 38 -19.81 -2.69 -5.99
N SER A 39 -20.21 -2.90 -4.74
CA SER A 39 -21.60 -2.68 -4.33
C SER A 39 -21.88 -1.18 -4.27
N ARG A 40 -23.16 -0.80 -4.15
CA ARG A 40 -23.54 0.59 -3.88
C ARG A 40 -22.80 1.18 -2.66
N LEU A 41 -22.71 0.42 -1.57
CA LEU A 41 -21.97 0.85 -0.37
C LEU A 41 -20.47 1.02 -0.67
N GLY A 42 -19.92 0.13 -1.50
CA GLY A 42 -18.52 0.20 -1.93
C GLY A 42 -18.24 1.45 -2.78
N GLU A 43 -19.16 1.83 -3.68
CA GLU A 43 -19.06 3.08 -4.42
C GLU A 43 -19.13 4.32 -3.52
N GLU A 44 -19.99 4.28 -2.48
CA GLU A 44 -20.09 5.34 -1.47
C GLU A 44 -18.77 5.46 -0.69
N ARG A 45 -18.18 4.33 -0.26
CA ARG A 45 -16.86 4.31 0.38
C ARG A 45 -15.77 4.85 -0.55
N ALA A 46 -15.72 4.41 -1.81
CA ALA A 46 -14.74 4.86 -2.78
C ALA A 46 -14.76 6.39 -2.99
N LYS A 47 -15.96 6.99 -2.98
CA LYS A 47 -16.13 8.45 -3.02
C LYS A 47 -15.66 9.11 -1.72
N ALA A 48 -16.01 8.55 -0.56
CA ALA A 48 -15.62 9.10 0.74
C ALA A 48 -14.09 9.00 0.99
N LEU A 49 -13.45 7.96 0.46
CA LEU A 49 -12.00 7.77 0.49
C LEU A 49 -11.24 8.92 -0.17
N VAL A 50 -11.85 9.68 -1.09
CA VAL A 50 -11.21 10.85 -1.72
C VAL A 50 -10.77 11.86 -0.67
N HIS A 51 -11.67 12.23 0.24
CA HIS A 51 -11.35 13.19 1.29
C HIS A 51 -10.36 12.57 2.28
N TYR A 52 -10.61 11.35 2.75
CA TYR A 52 -9.74 10.65 3.70
C TYR A 52 -8.30 10.58 3.22
N LEU A 53 -8.06 10.09 2.00
CA LEU A 53 -6.71 9.95 1.44
C LEU A 53 -6.04 11.30 1.20
N ALA A 54 -6.81 12.36 0.91
CA ALA A 54 -6.28 13.70 0.66
C ALA A 54 -5.95 14.49 1.94
N THR A 55 -6.63 14.22 3.06
CA THR A 55 -6.56 15.08 4.25
C THR A 55 -6.12 14.37 5.53
N ASN A 56 -6.15 13.04 5.58
CA ASN A 56 -5.72 12.32 6.77
C ASN A 56 -4.22 12.54 7.02
N PHE A 57 -3.90 13.01 8.22
CA PHE A 57 -2.54 13.37 8.62
C PHE A 57 -1.57 12.20 8.54
N ASP A 58 -1.94 11.02 9.04
CA ASP A 58 -1.06 9.85 9.05
C ASP A 58 -0.83 9.30 7.64
N VAL A 59 -1.83 9.37 6.75
CA VAL A 59 -1.70 8.99 5.33
C VAL A 59 -0.77 9.93 4.57
N ASN A 60 -0.74 11.21 4.96
CA ASN A 60 0.02 12.26 4.28
C ASN A 60 1.29 12.67 5.05
N LEU A 61 1.74 11.86 6.02
CA LEU A 61 2.86 12.19 6.90
C LEU A 61 4.15 12.47 6.11
N TYR A 62 4.36 11.78 4.99
CA TYR A 62 5.51 11.95 4.09
C TYR A 62 5.14 12.66 2.77
N GLY A 63 4.05 13.42 2.79
CA GLY A 63 3.51 14.11 1.62
C GLY A 63 2.41 13.33 0.90
N PRO A 64 1.86 13.93 -0.18
CA PRO A 64 0.73 13.35 -0.90
C PRO A 64 1.12 12.05 -1.61
N ILE A 65 0.12 11.19 -1.84
CA ILE A 65 0.28 9.98 -2.64
C ILE A 65 0.81 10.34 -4.02
N SER A 66 1.94 9.76 -4.39
CA SER A 66 2.65 10.04 -5.65
C SER A 66 2.43 8.94 -6.71
N ALA A 67 2.07 7.73 -6.28
CA ALA A 67 1.76 6.61 -7.17
C ALA A 67 0.65 5.74 -6.60
N ILE A 68 -0.15 5.16 -7.50
CA ILE A 68 -1.28 4.29 -7.16
C ILE A 68 -1.09 2.96 -7.90
N PHE A 69 -1.19 1.85 -7.17
CA PHE A 69 -1.22 0.50 -7.70
C PHE A 69 -2.55 -0.15 -7.35
N ALA A 70 -3.15 -0.85 -8.31
CA ALA A 70 -4.37 -1.60 -8.09
C ALA A 70 -4.31 -2.95 -8.79
N ALA A 71 -4.98 -3.95 -8.22
CA ALA A 71 -5.04 -5.29 -8.78
C ALA A 71 -5.47 -5.27 -10.24
N LYS A 72 -4.66 -5.89 -11.10
CA LYS A 72 -5.01 -6.16 -12.49
C LYS A 72 -6.16 -7.16 -12.55
N PRO A 73 -7.28 -6.83 -13.20
CA PRO A 73 -8.39 -7.76 -13.39
C PRO A 73 -7.96 -8.95 -14.26
N PRO A 74 -8.31 -10.20 -13.90
CA PRO A 74 -8.04 -11.35 -14.75
C PRO A 74 -8.96 -11.34 -15.99
N SER A 75 -8.39 -11.07 -17.16
CA SER A 75 -9.10 -11.10 -18.47
C SER A 75 -10.44 -10.34 -18.47
N SER A 76 -11.40 -10.70 -19.33
CA SER A 76 -12.69 -9.99 -19.46
C SER A 76 -13.70 -10.25 -18.33
N HIS A 77 -13.40 -11.12 -17.38
CA HIS A 77 -14.32 -11.59 -16.31
C HIS A 77 -13.65 -11.57 -14.94
N GLY A 78 -13.09 -10.41 -14.59
CA GLY A 78 -12.29 -10.24 -13.39
C GLY A 78 -12.73 -9.07 -12.53
N SER A 79 -12.57 -9.21 -11.22
CA SER A 79 -12.91 -8.18 -10.25
C SER A 79 -12.24 -6.83 -10.57
N MET A 80 -13.05 -5.82 -10.87
CA MET A 80 -12.62 -4.43 -11.13
C MET A 80 -12.49 -3.61 -9.85
N ARG A 81 -12.95 -4.16 -8.72
CA ARG A 81 -13.15 -3.46 -7.45
C ARG A 81 -11.96 -2.64 -6.97
N SER A 82 -10.74 -3.18 -7.09
CA SER A 82 -9.53 -2.46 -6.67
C SER A 82 -9.33 -1.17 -7.46
N ILE A 83 -9.55 -1.22 -8.77
CA ILE A 83 -9.49 -0.07 -9.67
C ILE A 83 -10.63 0.90 -9.33
N GLU A 84 -11.85 0.39 -9.21
CA GLU A 84 -13.04 1.20 -8.89
C GLU A 84 -12.90 1.93 -7.55
N THR A 85 -12.29 1.29 -6.56
CA THR A 85 -12.08 1.86 -5.21
C THR A 85 -11.18 3.10 -5.26
N VAL A 86 -10.08 3.05 -6.01
CA VAL A 86 -9.11 4.16 -6.07
C VAL A 86 -9.39 5.16 -7.19
N THR A 87 -10.27 4.84 -8.14
CA THR A 87 -10.58 5.69 -9.30
C THR A 87 -11.06 7.09 -8.92
N PRO A 88 -11.97 7.28 -7.95
CA PRO A 88 -12.38 8.63 -7.53
C PRO A 88 -11.21 9.47 -7.04
N TYR A 89 -10.31 8.90 -6.22
CA TYR A 89 -9.13 9.59 -5.71
C TYR A 89 -8.13 9.90 -6.83
N ALA A 90 -7.81 8.91 -7.67
CA ALA A 90 -6.90 9.08 -8.79
C ALA A 90 -7.35 10.21 -9.73
N ARG A 91 -8.65 10.28 -10.05
CA ARG A 91 -9.22 11.36 -10.86
C ARG A 91 -9.12 12.72 -10.18
N ALA A 92 -9.43 12.79 -8.88
CA ALA A 92 -9.36 14.04 -8.13
C ALA A 92 -7.93 14.60 -8.03
N MET A 93 -6.92 13.74 -8.01
CA MET A 93 -5.50 14.11 -7.92
C MET A 93 -4.78 14.16 -9.26
N GLY A 94 -5.44 13.80 -10.37
CA GLY A 94 -4.82 13.73 -11.70
C GLY A 94 -3.76 12.62 -11.83
N LEU A 95 -3.87 11.55 -11.04
CA LEU A 95 -2.92 10.44 -11.01
C LEU A 95 -3.39 9.28 -11.90
N GLN A 96 -2.43 8.58 -12.50
CA GLN A 96 -2.69 7.31 -13.18
C GLN A 96 -2.67 6.15 -12.19
N ILE A 97 -3.46 5.11 -12.48
CA ILE A 97 -3.48 3.88 -11.70
C ILE A 97 -2.63 2.84 -12.45
N ASN A 98 -1.59 2.33 -11.79
CA ASN A 98 -0.80 1.22 -12.31
C ASN A 98 -1.54 -0.11 -12.08
N VAL A 99 -2.04 -0.71 -13.17
CA VAL A 99 -2.86 -1.94 -13.18
C VAL A 99 -2.14 -3.09 -13.88
N ARG A 100 -0.81 -3.17 -13.74
CA ARG A 100 0.01 -4.18 -14.45
C ARG A 100 0.15 -5.51 -13.71
N PHE A 101 -0.10 -5.52 -12.41
CA PHE A 101 0.20 -6.65 -11.52
C PHE A 101 -1.09 -7.27 -10.99
N ASP A 102 -1.21 -8.59 -11.11
CA ASP A 102 -2.26 -9.35 -10.44
C ASP A 102 -1.73 -9.97 -9.13
N LYS A 103 -2.57 -10.76 -8.46
CA LYS A 103 -2.24 -11.43 -7.20
C LYS A 103 -1.08 -12.44 -7.29
N TYR A 104 -0.66 -12.83 -8.49
CA TYR A 104 0.49 -13.72 -8.70
C TYR A 104 1.78 -12.95 -8.96
N ASP A 105 1.71 -11.62 -9.10
CA ASP A 105 2.86 -10.74 -9.37
C ASP A 105 3.21 -9.79 -8.21
N LEU A 106 2.66 -10.03 -7.00
CA LEU A 106 2.83 -9.12 -5.84
C LEU A 106 4.30 -8.82 -5.53
N LYS A 107 5.13 -9.86 -5.45
CA LYS A 107 6.58 -9.71 -5.23
C LYS A 107 7.27 -8.87 -6.30
N LYS A 108 6.83 -8.99 -7.56
CA LYS A 108 7.36 -8.18 -8.66
C LYS A 108 6.93 -6.72 -8.54
N MET A 109 5.69 -6.47 -8.11
CA MET A 109 5.19 -5.13 -7.83
C MET A 109 5.99 -4.46 -6.70
N VAL A 110 6.17 -5.16 -5.58
CA VAL A 110 6.95 -4.67 -4.43
C VAL A 110 8.37 -4.34 -4.86
N LYS A 111 9.05 -5.27 -5.56
CA LYS A 111 10.39 -5.02 -6.08
C LYS A 111 10.43 -3.82 -7.03
N GLN A 112 9.43 -3.65 -7.90
CA GLN A 112 9.37 -2.48 -8.78
C GLN A 112 9.24 -1.18 -7.98
N ILE A 113 8.48 -1.17 -6.88
CA ILE A 113 8.33 -0.01 -6.00
C ILE A 113 9.65 0.32 -5.30
N GLU A 114 10.38 -0.70 -4.81
CA GLU A 114 11.68 -0.54 -4.12
C GLU A 114 12.83 -0.14 -5.05
N ASP A 115 12.77 -0.53 -6.32
CA ASP A 115 13.80 -0.20 -7.31
C ASP A 115 13.53 1.15 -8.01
N ASP A 116 12.32 1.71 -7.90
CA ASP A 116 11.94 2.96 -8.55
C ASP A 116 12.41 4.20 -7.77
N SER A 117 13.56 4.73 -8.18
CA SER A 117 14.15 5.95 -7.62
C SER A 117 13.22 7.18 -7.59
N THR A 118 12.18 7.23 -8.44
CA THR A 118 11.22 8.35 -8.45
C THR A 118 10.25 8.30 -7.27
N LEU A 119 10.12 7.13 -6.64
CA LEU A 119 9.31 6.91 -5.43
C LEU A 119 10.12 7.09 -4.14
N ASN A 120 11.42 7.38 -4.22
CA ASN A 120 12.26 7.58 -3.04
C ASN A 120 11.70 8.66 -2.12
N GLY A 121 11.44 8.30 -0.87
CA GLY A 121 10.88 9.22 0.12
C GLY A 121 9.43 9.65 -0.13
N LYS A 122 8.70 8.97 -1.04
CA LYS A 122 7.31 9.27 -1.39
C LYS A 122 6.32 8.36 -0.68
N THR A 123 5.05 8.73 -0.78
CA THR A 123 3.90 7.93 -0.36
C THR A 123 3.31 7.18 -1.57
N VAL A 124 3.14 5.86 -1.43
CA VAL A 124 2.54 4.99 -2.46
C VAL A 124 1.23 4.40 -1.96
N LEU A 125 0.15 4.46 -2.74
CA LEU A 125 -1.11 3.80 -2.44
C LEU A 125 -1.21 2.47 -3.20
N ILE A 126 -1.59 1.40 -2.50
CA ILE A 126 -1.83 0.08 -3.08
C ILE A 126 -3.22 -0.41 -2.66
N CYS A 127 -4.03 -0.79 -3.65
CA CYS A 127 -5.38 -1.30 -3.44
C CYS A 127 -5.55 -2.71 -4.02
N PHE A 128 -5.79 -3.70 -3.16
CA PHE A 128 -5.91 -5.10 -3.53
C PHE A 128 -7.02 -5.81 -2.73
N ASP A 129 -7.22 -7.11 -2.93
CA ASP A 129 -8.06 -7.91 -2.04
C ASP A 129 -7.36 -8.25 -0.72
N HIS A 130 -8.13 -8.68 0.27
CA HIS A 130 -7.64 -9.01 1.61
C HIS A 130 -6.56 -10.10 1.65
N ASP A 131 -6.56 -11.06 0.74
CA ASP A 131 -5.56 -12.14 0.70
C ASP A 131 -4.23 -11.59 0.17
N SER A 132 -4.27 -10.61 -0.73
CA SER A 132 -3.06 -10.03 -1.29
C SER A 132 -2.38 -9.04 -0.32
N LEU A 133 -3.14 -8.38 0.57
CA LEU A 133 -2.59 -7.32 1.42
C LEU A 133 -1.62 -7.83 2.48
N TRP A 134 -1.85 -9.03 3.03
CA TRP A 134 -0.89 -9.63 3.95
C TRP A 134 0.39 -10.06 3.21
N GLU A 135 0.27 -10.63 2.00
CA GLU A 135 1.43 -10.99 1.16
C GLU A 135 2.25 -9.77 0.75
N ILE A 136 1.59 -8.65 0.40
CA ILE A 136 2.27 -7.40 0.08
C ILE A 136 3.06 -6.90 1.30
N ALA A 137 2.49 -6.95 2.50
CA ALA A 137 3.19 -6.55 3.72
C ALA A 137 4.39 -7.47 4.02
N ASP A 138 4.23 -8.79 3.84
CA ASP A 138 5.32 -9.77 3.96
C ASP A 138 6.44 -9.52 2.95
N ASP A 139 6.11 -9.23 1.69
CA ASP A 139 7.10 -8.90 0.67
C ASP A 139 7.86 -7.59 0.97
N PHE A 140 7.27 -6.66 1.72
CA PHE A 140 7.96 -5.48 2.28
C PHE A 140 8.79 -5.79 3.55
N GLY A 141 8.82 -7.04 4.01
CA GLY A 141 9.61 -7.51 5.14
C GLY A 141 8.91 -7.43 6.50
N LEU A 142 7.57 -7.41 6.54
CA LEU A 142 6.79 -7.42 7.79
C LEU A 142 6.18 -8.80 8.07
N ASP A 143 6.24 -9.25 9.32
CA ASP A 143 5.36 -10.31 9.80
C ASP A 143 4.01 -9.69 10.21
N SER A 144 3.05 -9.66 9.27
CA SER A 144 1.76 -9.01 9.45
C SER A 144 0.64 -10.02 9.74
N PRO A 145 -0.39 -9.66 10.52
CA PRO A 145 -1.57 -10.52 10.67
C PRO A 145 -2.29 -10.69 9.34
N LEU A 146 -3.15 -11.70 9.22
CA LEU A 146 -4.10 -11.76 8.10
C LEU A 146 -5.09 -10.59 8.18
N TRP A 147 -5.42 -10.01 7.03
CA TRP A 147 -6.46 -8.99 6.92
C TRP A 147 -7.83 -9.61 7.23
N ASP A 148 -8.61 -9.00 8.15
CA ASP A 148 -9.96 -9.50 8.42
C ASP A 148 -10.84 -9.39 7.16
N LYS A 149 -11.22 -10.55 6.61
CA LYS A 149 -12.06 -10.67 5.42
C LYS A 149 -13.39 -9.91 5.50
N LYS A 150 -13.87 -9.57 6.70
CA LYS A 150 -15.10 -8.79 6.91
C LYS A 150 -14.86 -7.29 6.92
N SER A 151 -13.62 -6.85 7.10
CA SER A 151 -13.27 -5.45 7.23
C SER A 151 -12.88 -4.83 5.88
N TYR A 152 -13.55 -3.72 5.55
CA TYR A 152 -13.37 -2.94 4.32
C TYR A 152 -12.87 -1.52 4.61
N ASP A 153 -12.73 -1.21 5.89
CA ASP A 153 -12.67 0.12 6.49
C ASP A 153 -11.34 0.35 7.23
N ARG A 154 -10.30 -0.41 6.86
CA ARG A 154 -8.94 -0.26 7.38
C ARG A 154 -8.00 0.34 6.36
N THR A 155 -6.97 0.96 6.88
CA THR A 155 -5.81 1.45 6.14
C THR A 155 -4.56 1.02 6.89
N TRP A 156 -3.74 0.22 6.24
CA TRP A 156 -2.45 -0.19 6.76
C TRP A 156 -1.38 0.77 6.25
N LEU A 157 -0.58 1.32 7.16
CA LEU A 157 0.52 2.21 6.86
C LEU A 157 1.82 1.48 7.16
N ILE A 158 2.63 1.27 6.13
CA ILE A 158 3.98 0.74 6.24
C ILE A 158 4.96 1.91 6.13
N THR A 159 5.87 2.05 7.09
CA THR A 159 6.91 3.10 7.09
C THR A 159 8.29 2.50 7.25
N PHE A 160 9.32 3.16 6.70
CA PHE A 160 10.68 2.60 6.58
C PHE A 160 11.77 3.41 7.33
N LEU A 161 11.39 4.29 8.27
CA LEU A 161 12.25 5.32 8.87
C LEU A 161 13.58 4.85 9.49
N ASP A 162 13.72 3.58 9.87
CA ASP A 162 14.91 3.06 10.57
C ASP A 162 15.59 1.89 9.82
N GLY A 163 15.34 1.75 8.52
CA GLY A 163 15.79 0.59 7.73
C GLY A 163 15.07 -0.72 8.07
N ARG A 164 14.04 -0.66 8.93
CA ARG A 164 13.11 -1.75 9.21
C ARG A 164 11.67 -1.27 8.96
N PRO A 165 10.85 -2.03 8.23
CA PRO A 165 9.47 -1.67 8.00
C PRO A 165 8.68 -1.73 9.31
N LYS A 166 7.71 -0.83 9.49
CA LYS A 166 6.78 -0.82 10.62
C LYS A 166 5.35 -0.67 10.12
N LEU A 167 4.44 -1.46 10.67
CA LEU A 167 3.02 -1.48 10.28
C LEU A 167 2.14 -0.78 11.33
N ARG A 168 1.31 0.16 10.88
CA ARG A 168 0.20 0.73 11.67
C ARG A 168 -1.12 0.44 10.98
N ASP A 169 -2.11 -0.03 11.75
CA ASP A 169 -3.47 -0.23 11.27
C ASP A 169 -4.38 0.93 11.73
N LEU A 170 -4.94 1.67 10.78
CA LEU A 170 -5.83 2.80 11.02
C LEU A 170 -7.27 2.51 10.58
N PRO A 171 -8.28 2.90 11.36
CA PRO A 171 -9.65 2.95 10.86
C PRO A 171 -9.79 4.09 9.83
N GLN A 172 -10.59 3.85 8.79
CA GLN A 172 -10.95 4.89 7.82
C GLN A 172 -12.00 5.85 8.40
N HIS A 173 -13.02 5.32 9.07
CA HIS A 173 -14.19 6.07 9.60
C HIS A 173 -14.83 7.00 8.55
N VAL A 174 -14.98 6.51 7.32
CA VAL A 174 -15.52 7.29 6.20
C VAL A 174 -17.01 7.07 5.99
N LEU A 175 -17.57 5.99 6.54
CA LEU A 175 -18.99 5.67 6.48
C LEU A 175 -19.57 5.34 7.87
N PRO A 176 -20.89 5.54 8.07
CA PRO A 176 -21.57 5.08 9.29
C PRO A 176 -21.42 3.57 9.47
N GLY A 177 -21.04 3.15 10.67
CA GLY A 177 -20.85 1.73 11.01
C GLY A 177 -19.43 1.19 10.78
N ASP A 178 -18.49 2.03 10.35
CA ASP A 178 -17.06 1.68 10.34
C ASP A 178 -16.60 1.28 11.76
N SER A 179 -15.77 0.25 11.78
CA SER A 179 -15.16 -0.32 12.98
C SER A 179 -14.28 0.70 13.71
N PRO A 180 -14.23 0.65 15.05
CA PRO A 180 -13.35 1.52 15.82
C PRO A 180 -11.87 1.22 15.55
N ALA A 181 -10.97 2.06 16.07
CA ALA A 181 -9.54 1.79 16.02
C ALA A 181 -9.21 0.43 16.66
N ALA A 182 -8.46 -0.42 15.94
CA ALA A 182 -7.88 -1.61 16.52
C ALA A 182 -6.75 -1.20 17.48
N GLY A 183 -6.72 -1.78 18.68
CA GLY A 183 -5.81 -1.37 19.76
C GLY A 183 -4.33 -1.75 19.59
N ASN A 184 -3.88 -2.21 18.42
CA ASN A 184 -2.57 -2.87 18.29
C ASN A 184 -1.71 -2.26 17.17
N THR A 185 -0.53 -1.76 17.56
CA THR A 185 0.62 -1.61 16.66
C THR A 185 1.31 -2.96 16.50
N TYR A 186 1.63 -3.34 15.27
CA TYR A 186 2.43 -4.53 14.97
C TYR A 186 3.90 -4.08 14.87
N HIS A 187 4.77 -4.72 15.66
CA HIS A 187 6.18 -4.33 15.87
C HIS A 187 7.14 -5.09 14.97
#